data_AF-Q0V779-F1
#
_entry.id   AF-Q0V779-F1
#
_cell.length_a   1.000
_cell.length_b   1.000
_cell.length_c   1.000
_cell.angle_alpha   90.00
_cell.angle_beta   90.00
_cell.angle_gamma   90.00
#
_symmetry.space_group_name_H-M   'P 1'
#
loop_
_entity.id
_entity.type
_entity.pdbx_description
1 polymer ?
#
loop_
_entity_poly.entity_id
_entity_poly.type
_entity_poly.pdbx_seq_one_letter_code
_entity_poly.pdbx_strand_id
1 'polypeptide(L)'
;MRVAIILASATLAGAFGGAIAYGVGHMQMVQGLAAWRWLFILEGIPSCVSSVAVWFILPDYPEEASWLSTPERELAVARLEKEGSKGNAPSLNWETAKATLLDGRLWVHYVIYFGISAPFSSLSLFTPTITAGLGYENLQAQLMTVPPYAVAYVVSIITAWSSDYFNARALHSAVLSTVGAIGFLVSALLPADAYHARYGCLIVAASGAFSCIPPLLGWLSSNMHSTAAAGLAIALNVSWGAPGQILGVWIYKADEKAKGYPTGHWVNFGMLVMVALGCIGLRFYYQSRNKRMQRLGPDATGMVREFSY
;
A
#
# COMPACT_ATOMS: atom_id res chain seq x y z
N MET A 1 8.32 -7.68 5.54
CA MET A 1 8.91 -7.93 4.21
C MET A 1 8.00 -8.65 3.21
N ARG A 2 7.42 -9.83 3.50
CA ARG A 2 6.57 -10.56 2.52
C ARG A 2 5.41 -9.73 1.96
N VAL A 3 4.61 -9.13 2.85
CA VAL A 3 3.49 -8.24 2.49
C VAL A 3 3.98 -7.02 1.69
N ALA A 4 5.14 -6.48 2.04
CA ALA A 4 5.70 -5.32 1.36
C ALA A 4 6.14 -5.62 -0.07
N ILE A 5 6.71 -6.78 -0.34
CA ILE A 5 7.08 -7.19 -1.72
C ILE A 5 5.83 -7.32 -2.59
N ILE A 6 4.75 -7.88 -2.03
CA ILE A 6 3.45 -8.01 -2.72
C ILE A 6 2.84 -6.63 -3.00
N LEU A 7 2.90 -5.70 -2.04
CA LEU A 7 2.35 -4.36 -2.27
C LEU A 7 3.23 -3.50 -3.18
N ALA A 8 4.55 -3.67 -3.11
CA ALA A 8 5.49 -3.00 -4.00
C ALA A 8 5.30 -3.48 -5.46
N SER A 9 4.94 -4.75 -5.69
CA SER A 9 4.66 -5.21 -7.06
C SER A 9 3.53 -4.42 -7.74
N ALA A 10 2.59 -3.85 -7.00
CA ALA A 10 1.56 -2.96 -7.56
C ALA A 10 2.17 -1.66 -8.13
N THR A 11 3.12 -1.03 -7.41
CA THR A 11 3.85 0.14 -7.95
C THR A 11 4.73 -0.24 -9.14
N LEU A 12 5.33 -1.42 -9.11
CA LEU A 12 6.12 -1.93 -10.23
C LEU A 12 5.23 -2.17 -11.47
N ALA A 13 4.04 -2.74 -11.28
CA ALA A 13 3.05 -2.91 -12.33
C ALA A 13 2.61 -1.57 -12.91
N GLY A 14 2.42 -0.52 -12.09
CA GLY A 14 2.16 0.84 -12.58
C GLY A 14 3.29 1.39 -13.46
N ALA A 15 4.55 1.18 -13.05
CA ALA A 15 5.71 1.59 -13.84
C ALA A 15 5.81 0.83 -15.18
N PHE A 16 5.65 -0.50 -15.18
CA PHE A 16 5.64 -1.27 -16.42
C PHE A 16 4.43 -0.97 -17.30
N GLY A 17 3.26 -0.74 -16.71
CA GLY A 17 2.03 -0.37 -17.42
C GLY A 17 2.21 0.90 -18.24
N GLY A 18 2.82 1.95 -17.66
CA GLY A 18 3.16 3.17 -18.39
C GLY A 18 4.15 2.94 -19.55
N ALA A 19 5.17 2.11 -19.33
CA ALA A 19 6.16 1.78 -20.36
C ALA A 19 5.57 0.94 -21.51
N ILE A 20 4.75 -0.06 -21.18
CA ILE A 20 4.04 -0.89 -22.17
C ILE A 20 3.04 -0.04 -22.94
N ALA A 21 2.28 0.83 -22.27
CA ALA A 21 1.34 1.73 -22.93
C ALA A 21 2.05 2.68 -23.92
N TYR A 22 3.24 3.19 -23.56
CA TYR A 22 4.07 3.98 -24.47
C TYR A 22 4.49 3.17 -25.71
N GLY A 23 5.00 1.94 -25.52
CA GLY A 23 5.42 1.07 -26.62
C GLY A 23 4.27 0.70 -27.55
N VAL A 24 3.16 0.23 -26.98
CA VAL A 24 1.95 -0.16 -27.71
C VAL A 24 1.29 1.01 -28.42
N GLY A 25 1.44 2.23 -27.90
CA GLY A 25 0.98 3.44 -28.57
C GLY A 25 1.50 3.63 -29.99
N HIS A 26 2.68 3.08 -30.30
CA HIS A 26 3.26 3.11 -31.65
C HIS A 26 2.74 2.01 -32.57
N MET A 27 1.93 1.07 -32.05
CA MET A 27 1.36 -0.07 -32.79
C MET A 27 -0.03 0.22 -33.37
N GLN A 28 -0.37 1.48 -33.60
CA GLN A 28 -1.66 1.85 -34.17
C GLN A 28 -1.82 1.28 -35.59
N MET A 29 -2.91 0.55 -35.82
CA MET A 29 -3.23 -0.14 -37.09
C MET A 29 -2.24 -1.23 -37.51
N VAL A 30 -1.34 -1.67 -36.62
CA VAL A 30 -0.52 -2.87 -36.85
C VAL A 30 -1.44 -4.08 -36.93
N GLN A 31 -1.37 -4.82 -38.04
CA GLN A 31 -2.24 -5.96 -38.36
C GLN A 31 -3.75 -5.59 -38.36
N GLY A 32 -4.10 -4.33 -38.67
CA GLY A 32 -5.49 -3.86 -38.69
C GLY A 32 -6.14 -3.72 -37.30
N LEU A 33 -5.36 -3.82 -36.22
CA LEU A 33 -5.85 -3.67 -34.85
C LEU A 33 -5.49 -2.29 -34.29
N ALA A 34 -6.40 -1.72 -33.50
CA ALA A 34 -6.14 -0.51 -32.73
C ALA A 34 -5.16 -0.80 -31.58
N ALA A 35 -4.33 0.19 -31.22
CA ALA A 35 -3.30 0.05 -30.19
C ALA A 35 -3.84 -0.47 -28.85
N TRP A 36 -5.02 -0.02 -28.41
CA TRP A 36 -5.63 -0.48 -27.15
C TRP A 36 -5.90 -1.99 -27.11
N ARG A 37 -6.14 -2.64 -28.26
CA ARG A 37 -6.32 -4.11 -28.32
C ARG A 37 -5.00 -4.83 -28.11
N TRP A 38 -3.92 -4.31 -28.70
CA TRP A 38 -2.57 -4.84 -28.48
C TRP A 38 -2.15 -4.73 -27.02
N LEU A 39 -2.60 -3.70 -26.30
CA LEU A 39 -2.33 -3.54 -24.87
C LEU A 39 -2.90 -4.72 -24.06
N PHE A 40 -4.18 -5.05 -24.27
CA PHE A 40 -4.80 -6.21 -23.62
C PHE A 40 -4.15 -7.54 -24.00
N ILE A 41 -3.71 -7.71 -25.26
CA ILE A 41 -3.06 -8.94 -25.72
C ILE A 41 -1.69 -9.10 -25.04
N LEU A 42 -0.84 -8.08 -25.10
CA LEU A 42 0.52 -8.14 -24.58
C LEU A 42 0.58 -8.23 -23.05
N GLU A 43 -0.36 -7.60 -22.34
CA GLU A 43 -0.45 -7.70 -20.87
C GLU A 43 -1.20 -8.97 -20.42
N GLY A 44 -2.18 -9.43 -21.21
CA GLY A 44 -2.98 -10.61 -20.92
C GLY A 44 -2.24 -11.92 -21.10
N ILE A 45 -1.42 -12.06 -22.15
CA ILE A 45 -0.70 -13.31 -22.46
C ILE A 45 0.18 -13.77 -21.28
N PRO A 46 1.06 -12.93 -20.68
CA PRO A 46 1.86 -13.33 -19.53
C PRO A 46 1.01 -13.79 -18.35
N SER A 47 -0.16 -13.18 -18.13
CA SER A 47 -1.09 -13.57 -17.07
C SER A 47 -1.69 -14.95 -17.33
N CYS A 48 -2.11 -15.24 -18.56
CA CYS A 48 -2.61 -16.56 -18.97
C CYS A 48 -1.52 -17.64 -18.91
N VAL A 49 -0.29 -17.33 -19.31
CA VAL A 49 0.84 -18.25 -19.20
C VAL A 49 1.18 -18.52 -17.73
N SER A 50 1.15 -17.47 -16.90
CA SER A 50 1.41 -17.58 -15.47
C SER A 50 0.34 -18.42 -14.77
N SER A 51 -0.94 -18.35 -15.15
CA SER A 51 -1.99 -19.18 -14.55
C SER A 51 -1.77 -20.67 -14.84
N VAL A 52 -1.33 -21.01 -16.05
CA VAL A 52 -0.94 -22.40 -16.38
C VAL A 52 0.31 -22.80 -15.59
N ALA A 53 1.31 -21.94 -15.47
CA ALA A 53 2.51 -22.24 -14.69
C ALA A 53 2.19 -22.44 -13.20
N VAL A 54 1.33 -21.60 -12.61
CA VAL A 54 0.87 -21.72 -11.22
C VAL A 54 0.17 -23.06 -10.99
N TRP A 55 -0.63 -23.53 -11.94
CA TRP A 55 -1.29 -24.84 -11.86
C TRP A 55 -0.30 -26.01 -11.70
N PHE A 56 0.90 -25.90 -12.28
CA PHE A 56 1.92 -26.96 -12.17
C PHE A 56 2.94 -26.74 -11.06
N ILE A 57 3.21 -25.49 -10.68
CA ILE A 57 4.32 -25.12 -9.79
C ILE A 57 3.85 -24.90 -8.35
N LEU A 58 2.63 -24.41 -8.13
CA LEU A 58 2.14 -24.06 -6.79
C LEU A 58 1.60 -25.31 -6.09
N PRO A 59 2.29 -25.84 -5.07
CA PRO A 59 1.77 -26.96 -4.29
C PRO A 59 0.65 -26.47 -3.37
N ASP A 60 -0.37 -27.30 -3.15
CA ASP A 60 -1.48 -26.97 -2.25
C ASP A 60 -1.01 -26.86 -0.79
N TYR A 61 0.01 -27.63 -0.42
CA TYR A 61 0.64 -27.57 0.89
C TYR A 61 2.17 -27.60 0.81
N PRO A 62 2.88 -27.00 1.80
CA PRO A 62 4.34 -27.07 1.87
C PRO A 62 4.86 -28.52 1.90
N GLU A 63 4.07 -29.45 2.43
CA GLU A 63 4.36 -30.89 2.51
C GLU A 63 4.50 -31.54 1.13
N GLU A 64 3.73 -31.05 0.15
CA GLU A 64 3.67 -31.57 -1.22
C GLU A 64 4.64 -30.83 -2.17
N ALA A 65 5.36 -29.84 -1.66
CA ALA A 65 6.31 -29.04 -2.43
C ALA A 65 7.53 -29.88 -2.85
N SER A 66 7.51 -30.40 -4.07
CA SER A 66 8.58 -31.22 -4.65
C SER A 66 9.91 -30.47 -4.83
N TRP A 67 9.88 -29.14 -4.84
CA TRP A 67 11.05 -28.27 -5.02
C TRP A 67 11.75 -27.87 -3.71
N LEU A 68 11.16 -28.16 -2.54
CA LEU A 68 11.80 -27.94 -1.23
C LEU A 68 12.61 -29.16 -0.81
N SER A 69 13.81 -28.93 -0.29
CA SER A 69 14.59 -29.97 0.39
C SER A 69 13.89 -30.42 1.68
N THR A 70 14.15 -31.64 2.16
CA THR A 70 13.53 -32.16 3.39
C THR A 70 13.66 -31.20 4.59
N PRO A 71 14.83 -30.59 4.88
CA PRO A 71 14.97 -29.64 5.98
C PRO A 71 14.15 -28.36 5.78
N GLU A 72 14.05 -27.85 4.54
CA GLU A 72 13.27 -26.65 4.25
C GLU A 72 11.76 -26.93 4.33
N ARG A 73 11.34 -28.13 3.93
CA ARG A 73 9.96 -28.60 4.05
C ARG A 73 9.54 -28.70 5.51
N GLU A 74 10.36 -29.34 6.35
CA GLU A 74 10.11 -29.41 7.80
C GLU A 74 10.04 -28.01 8.43
N LEU A 75 10.95 -27.11 8.06
CA LEU A 75 10.91 -25.72 8.51
C LEU A 75 9.64 -24.99 8.05
N ALA A 76 9.20 -25.21 6.81
CA ALA A 76 8.00 -24.61 6.26
C ALA A 76 6.73 -25.13 6.97
N VAL A 77 6.66 -26.43 7.25
CA VAL A 77 5.57 -27.06 8.02
C VAL A 77 5.54 -26.52 9.44
N ALA A 78 6.68 -26.49 10.14
CA ALA A 78 6.76 -25.95 11.50
C ALA A 78 6.35 -24.46 11.58
N ARG A 79 6.68 -23.67 10.55
CA ARG A 79 6.18 -22.29 10.43
C ARG A 79 4.69 -22.24 10.15
N LEU A 80 4.16 -23.11 9.30
CA LEU A 80 2.73 -23.19 8.99
C LEU A 80 1.90 -23.63 10.21
N GLU A 81 2.42 -24.51 11.06
CA GLU A 81 1.76 -24.89 12.32
C GLU A 81 1.72 -23.74 13.32
N LYS A 82 2.76 -22.90 13.36
CA LYS A 82 2.90 -21.80 14.31
C LYS A 82 2.23 -20.49 13.83
N GLU A 83 2.28 -20.21 12.54
CA GLU A 83 1.84 -18.94 11.92
C GLU A 83 0.67 -19.13 10.93
N GLY A 84 0.43 -20.35 10.46
CA GLY A 84 -0.62 -20.66 9.48
C GLY A 84 -1.96 -21.04 10.13
N SER A 85 -3.01 -21.11 9.32
CA SER A 85 -4.37 -21.46 9.76
C SER A 85 -4.53 -22.94 10.17
N LYS A 86 -3.49 -23.77 9.99
CA LYS A 86 -3.58 -25.24 10.05
C LYS A 86 -3.13 -25.87 11.38
N GLY A 87 -2.85 -25.10 12.43
CA GLY A 87 -2.43 -25.66 13.73
C GLY A 87 -3.34 -25.20 14.85
N ASN A 88 -4.29 -26.04 15.31
CA ASN A 88 -5.10 -25.94 16.55
C ASN A 88 -5.59 -24.53 17.00
N ALA A 89 -5.51 -23.53 16.13
CA ALA A 89 -5.83 -22.16 16.44
C ALA A 89 -7.35 -22.08 16.45
N PRO A 90 -7.95 -21.64 17.56
CA PRO A 90 -9.40 -21.60 17.66
C PRO A 90 -9.97 -20.79 16.49
N SER A 91 -11.00 -21.35 15.85
CA SER A 91 -11.76 -20.64 14.83
C SER A 91 -12.30 -19.33 15.39
N LEU A 92 -12.61 -18.37 14.50
CA LEU A 92 -13.13 -17.08 14.91
C LEU A 92 -14.45 -17.26 15.68
N ASN A 93 -14.40 -17.15 17.00
CA ASN A 93 -15.60 -17.12 17.84
C ASN A 93 -16.21 -15.71 17.81
N TRP A 94 -17.53 -15.63 17.96
CA TRP A 94 -18.28 -14.37 18.00
C TRP A 94 -17.78 -13.44 19.10
N GLU A 95 -17.38 -13.97 20.26
CA GLU A 95 -16.82 -13.15 21.34
C GLU A 95 -15.53 -12.43 20.91
N THR A 96 -14.60 -13.15 20.28
CA THR A 96 -13.36 -12.60 19.73
C THR A 96 -13.64 -11.62 18.59
N ALA A 97 -14.61 -11.94 17.73
CA ALA A 97 -15.04 -11.05 16.65
C ALA A 97 -15.60 -9.74 17.20
N LYS A 98 -16.52 -9.81 18.18
CA LYS A 98 -17.11 -8.65 18.84
C LYS A 98 -16.06 -7.79 19.54
N ALA A 99 -15.11 -8.42 20.24
CA ALA A 99 -14.00 -7.71 20.87
C ALA A 99 -13.13 -6.97 19.82
N THR A 100 -12.88 -7.61 18.67
CA THR A 100 -12.13 -6.99 17.56
C THR A 100 -12.91 -5.84 16.92
N LEU A 101 -14.23 -6.00 16.71
CA LEU A 101 -15.09 -4.96 16.12
C LEU A 101 -15.25 -3.72 17.01
N LEU A 102 -15.22 -3.91 18.33
CA LEU A 102 -15.39 -2.84 19.31
C LEU A 102 -14.06 -2.25 19.82
N ASP A 103 -12.91 -2.76 19.36
CA ASP A 103 -11.60 -2.20 19.73
C ASP A 103 -11.40 -0.85 19.05
N GLY A 104 -11.61 0.24 19.79
CA GLY A 104 -11.45 1.62 19.31
C GLY A 104 -10.07 1.93 18.72
N ARG A 105 -9.04 1.18 19.14
CA ARG A 105 -7.69 1.28 18.59
C ARG A 105 -7.60 0.84 17.14
N LEU A 106 -8.35 -0.19 16.75
CA LEU A 106 -8.41 -0.68 15.38
C LEU A 106 -9.18 0.30 14.49
N TRP A 107 -10.20 0.98 15.03
CA TRP A 107 -10.88 2.05 14.31
C TRP A 107 -9.95 3.21 13.95
N VAL A 108 -8.98 3.55 14.81
CA VAL A 108 -7.96 4.54 14.45
C VAL A 108 -7.10 4.05 13.29
N HIS A 109 -6.69 2.77 13.28
CA HIS A 109 -6.00 2.18 12.12
C HIS A 109 -6.85 2.25 10.85
N TYR A 110 -8.16 1.98 10.93
CA TYR A 110 -9.07 2.02 9.78
C TYR A 110 -9.21 3.45 9.22
N VAL A 111 -9.29 4.46 10.08
CA VAL A 111 -9.33 5.88 9.67
C VAL A 111 -8.00 6.30 9.03
N ILE A 112 -6.87 5.86 9.57
CA ILE A 112 -5.55 6.08 8.96
C ILE A 112 -5.51 5.42 7.57
N TYR A 113 -6.01 4.19 7.44
CA TYR A 113 -6.02 3.47 6.17
C TYR A 113 -6.98 4.08 5.13
N PHE A 114 -8.13 4.62 5.58
CA PHE A 114 -9.01 5.44 4.75
C PHE A 114 -8.27 6.66 4.19
N GLY A 115 -7.53 7.38 5.04
CA GLY A 115 -6.77 8.57 4.66
C GLY A 115 -5.72 8.29 3.59
N ILE A 116 -4.98 7.18 3.70
CA ILE A 116 -3.96 6.84 2.70
C ILE A 116 -4.54 6.28 1.40
N SER A 117 -5.76 5.75 1.45
CA SER A 117 -6.41 5.17 0.27
C SER A 117 -6.80 6.22 -0.78
N ALA A 118 -7.07 7.47 -0.37
CA ALA A 118 -7.38 8.57 -1.28
C ALA A 118 -6.20 9.00 -2.19
N PRO A 119 -4.99 9.31 -1.66
CA PRO A 119 -3.82 9.59 -2.50
C PRO A 119 -3.40 8.35 -3.30
N PHE A 120 -3.57 7.13 -2.77
CA PHE A 120 -3.30 5.90 -3.50
C PHE A 120 -4.14 5.76 -4.78
N SER A 121 -5.47 5.87 -4.67
CA SER A 121 -6.35 5.72 -5.85
C SER A 121 -6.23 6.91 -6.81
N SER A 122 -6.11 8.13 -6.27
CA SER A 122 -6.02 9.33 -7.09
C SER A 122 -4.72 9.38 -7.89
N LEU A 123 -3.57 9.02 -7.31
CA LEU A 123 -2.33 8.88 -8.07
C LEU A 123 -2.44 7.75 -9.10
N SER A 124 -2.97 6.59 -8.72
CA SER A 124 -3.12 5.46 -9.64
C SER A 124 -3.93 5.79 -10.89
N LEU A 125 -5.01 6.56 -10.73
CA LEU A 125 -5.91 6.91 -11.84
C LEU A 125 -5.49 8.17 -12.59
N PHE A 126 -5.01 9.19 -11.88
CA PHE A 126 -4.79 10.52 -12.44
C PHE A 126 -3.34 10.86 -12.71
N THR A 127 -2.35 10.02 -12.38
CA THR A 127 -0.94 10.29 -12.74
C THR A 127 -0.77 10.59 -14.24
N PRO A 128 -1.36 9.83 -15.18
CA PRO A 128 -1.30 10.17 -16.61
C PRO A 128 -1.90 11.55 -16.91
N THR A 129 -3.06 11.86 -16.32
CA THR A 129 -3.75 13.16 -16.47
C THR A 129 -2.94 14.31 -15.91
N ILE A 130 -2.31 14.12 -14.75
CA ILE A 130 -1.41 15.10 -14.12
C ILE A 130 -0.21 15.32 -15.04
N THR A 131 0.45 14.26 -15.52
CA THR A 131 1.59 14.39 -16.44
C THR A 131 1.20 15.07 -17.76
N ALA A 132 0.01 14.79 -18.30
CA ALA A 132 -0.49 15.49 -19.48
C ALA A 132 -0.77 16.98 -19.20
N GLY A 133 -1.23 17.31 -17.99
CA GLY A 133 -1.36 18.69 -17.51
C GLY A 133 -0.01 19.41 -17.34
N LEU A 134 1.11 18.68 -17.28
CA LEU A 134 2.46 19.23 -17.20
C LEU A 134 3.08 19.53 -18.57
N GLY A 135 2.30 19.47 -19.65
CA GLY A 135 2.76 19.76 -21.01
C GLY A 135 3.37 18.56 -21.76
N TYR A 136 3.36 17.36 -21.17
CA TYR A 136 3.72 16.14 -21.91
C TYR A 136 2.54 15.69 -22.78
N GLU A 137 2.79 15.45 -24.07
CA GLU A 137 1.73 15.09 -25.01
C GLU A 137 1.60 13.57 -25.21
N ASN A 138 0.37 13.09 -25.38
CA ASN A 138 0.03 11.75 -25.85
C ASN A 138 0.83 10.63 -25.16
N LEU A 139 1.63 9.89 -25.92
CA LEU A 139 2.41 8.75 -25.43
C LEU A 139 3.49 9.20 -24.43
N GLN A 140 4.07 10.38 -24.61
CA GLN A 140 5.08 10.89 -23.69
C GLN A 140 4.52 11.08 -22.28
N ALA A 141 3.25 11.49 -22.13
CA ALA A 141 2.61 11.56 -20.82
C ALA A 141 2.57 10.18 -20.13
N GLN A 142 2.24 9.11 -20.86
CA GLN A 142 2.24 7.75 -20.32
C GLN A 142 3.63 7.30 -19.88
N LEU A 143 4.66 7.60 -20.69
CA LEU A 143 6.05 7.31 -20.33
C LEU A 143 6.49 8.08 -19.07
N MET A 144 6.03 9.33 -18.91
CA MET A 144 6.37 10.15 -17.75
C MET A 144 5.69 9.69 -16.46
N THR A 145 4.76 8.73 -16.50
CA THR A 145 4.24 8.08 -15.30
C THR A 145 5.21 7.07 -14.70
N VAL A 146 6.15 6.54 -15.51
CA VAL A 146 7.08 5.48 -15.09
C VAL A 146 8.00 5.93 -13.95
N PRO A 147 8.68 7.10 -14.01
CA PRO A 147 9.60 7.49 -12.94
C PRO A 147 8.96 7.66 -11.56
N PRO A 148 7.78 8.32 -11.39
CA PRO A 148 7.10 8.37 -10.10
C PRO A 148 6.85 7.00 -9.48
N TYR A 149 6.37 6.03 -10.26
CA TYR A 149 6.10 4.67 -9.77
C TYR A 149 7.38 3.87 -9.51
N ALA A 150 8.41 4.01 -10.34
CA ALA A 150 9.69 3.32 -10.16
C ALA A 150 10.41 3.80 -8.89
N VAL A 151 10.42 5.10 -8.62
CA VAL A 151 11.00 5.64 -7.37
C VAL A 151 10.15 5.20 -6.17
N ALA A 152 8.82 5.27 -6.27
CA ALA A 152 7.94 4.81 -5.21
C ALA A 152 8.14 3.32 -4.88
N TYR A 153 8.39 2.47 -5.88
CA TYR A 153 8.72 1.06 -5.68
C TYR A 153 9.98 0.88 -4.83
N VAL A 154 11.07 1.53 -5.21
CA VAL A 154 12.37 1.44 -4.50
C VAL A 154 12.23 1.97 -3.07
N VAL A 155 11.59 3.13 -2.89
CA VAL A 155 11.38 3.73 -1.56
C VAL A 155 10.49 2.84 -0.70
N SER A 156 9.48 2.20 -1.27
CA SER A 156 8.57 1.29 -0.55
C SER A 156 9.30 0.06 -0.02
N ILE A 157 10.19 -0.55 -0.82
CA ILE A 157 11.02 -1.68 -0.38
C ILE A 157 12.00 -1.27 0.72
N ILE A 158 12.73 -0.17 0.53
CA ILE A 158 13.70 0.32 1.51
C ILE A 158 13.01 0.64 2.83
N THR A 159 11.86 1.32 2.76
CA THR A 159 11.08 1.66 3.94
C THR A 159 10.56 0.41 4.64
N ALA A 160 10.00 -0.55 3.91
CA ALA A 160 9.52 -1.78 4.52
C ALA A 160 10.65 -2.50 5.28
N TRP A 161 11.82 -2.60 4.66
CA TRP A 161 13.01 -3.19 5.28
C TRP A 161 13.46 -2.42 6.52
N SER A 162 13.60 -1.10 6.42
CA SER A 162 13.98 -0.22 7.53
C SER A 162 12.96 -0.27 8.68
N SER A 163 11.67 -0.26 8.35
CA SER A 163 10.59 -0.28 9.33
C SER A 163 10.54 -1.59 10.12
N ASP A 164 10.84 -2.71 9.47
CA ASP A 164 10.95 -4.03 10.10
C ASP A 164 12.24 -4.13 10.92
N TYR A 165 13.37 -3.61 10.43
CA TYR A 165 14.65 -3.64 11.15
C TYR A 165 14.62 -2.82 12.45
N PHE A 166 14.09 -1.59 12.41
CA PHE A 166 13.99 -0.73 13.60
C PHE A 166 12.73 -0.99 14.44
N ASN A 167 11.84 -1.89 13.99
CA ASN A 167 10.52 -2.14 14.59
C ASN A 167 9.73 -0.84 14.86
N ALA A 168 9.96 0.21 14.06
CA ALA A 168 9.44 1.56 14.25
C ALA A 168 8.42 1.91 13.16
N ARG A 169 7.47 1.00 12.93
CA ARG A 169 6.55 1.03 11.79
C ARG A 169 5.68 2.30 11.77
N ALA A 170 5.20 2.74 12.94
CA ALA A 170 4.40 3.95 13.05
C ALA A 170 5.17 5.22 12.64
N LEU A 171 6.45 5.33 13.04
CA LEU A 171 7.29 6.47 12.71
C LEU A 171 7.63 6.50 11.22
N HIS A 172 7.95 5.35 10.63
CA HIS A 172 8.21 5.26 9.19
C HIS A 172 6.98 5.68 8.38
N SER A 173 5.78 5.20 8.77
CA SER A 173 4.53 5.62 8.13
C SER A 173 4.28 7.11 8.27
N ALA A 174 4.48 7.69 9.46
CA ALA A 174 4.26 9.11 9.71
C ALA A 174 5.24 10.01 8.94
N VAL A 175 6.52 9.63 8.88
CA VAL A 175 7.54 10.37 8.13
C VAL A 175 7.21 10.34 6.65
N LEU A 176 6.91 9.17 6.09
CA LEU A 176 6.60 9.07 4.66
C LEU A 176 5.30 9.73 4.26
N SER A 177 4.25 9.63 5.10
CA SER A 177 3.01 10.36 4.83
C SER A 177 3.23 11.86 4.90
N THR A 178 4.11 12.34 5.79
CA THR A 178 4.54 13.76 5.83
C THR A 178 5.31 14.15 4.58
N VAL A 179 6.25 13.34 4.12
CA VAL A 179 6.99 13.57 2.86
C VAL A 179 6.01 13.64 1.67
N GLY A 180 5.06 12.71 1.59
CA GLY A 180 4.03 12.73 0.57
C GLY A 180 3.13 13.97 0.66
N ALA A 181 2.76 14.36 1.88
CA ALA A 181 1.99 15.58 2.14
C ALA A 181 2.74 16.82 1.65
N ILE A 182 4.04 16.94 1.95
CA ILE A 182 4.88 18.04 1.46
C ILE A 182 4.90 18.06 -0.07
N GLY A 183 5.02 16.90 -0.73
CA GLY A 183 4.94 16.80 -2.19
C GLY A 183 3.63 17.37 -2.74
N PHE A 184 2.49 17.00 -2.16
CA PHE A 184 1.18 17.55 -2.56
C PHE A 184 1.01 19.03 -2.21
N LEU A 185 1.48 19.48 -1.04
CA LEU A 185 1.44 20.87 -0.61
C LEU A 185 2.21 21.78 -1.57
N VAL A 186 3.46 21.42 -1.85
CA VAL A 186 4.31 22.20 -2.76
C VAL A 186 3.70 22.17 -4.17
N SER A 187 3.17 21.04 -4.62
CA SER A 187 2.46 20.96 -5.92
C SER A 187 1.20 21.83 -5.99
N ALA A 188 0.52 22.07 -4.87
CA ALA A 188 -0.66 22.92 -4.78
C ALA A 188 -0.32 24.43 -4.74
N LEU A 189 0.85 24.78 -4.19
CA LEU A 189 1.32 26.16 -4.06
C LEU A 189 2.08 26.65 -5.30
N LEU A 190 2.67 25.73 -6.07
CA LEU A 190 3.37 26.06 -7.31
C LEU A 190 2.39 26.56 -8.39
N PRO A 191 2.80 27.55 -9.20
CA PRO A 191 1.99 28.00 -10.31
C PRO A 191 1.91 26.92 -11.40
N ALA A 192 0.81 26.96 -12.17
CA ALA A 192 0.42 25.85 -13.04
C ALA A 192 1.45 25.53 -14.15
N ASP A 193 2.24 26.53 -14.53
CA ASP A 193 3.30 26.53 -15.54
C ASP A 193 4.66 26.03 -15.02
N ALA A 194 4.82 25.79 -13.71
CA ALA A 194 6.05 25.28 -13.11
C ALA A 194 6.23 23.77 -13.35
N TYR A 195 6.25 23.34 -14.62
CA TYR A 195 6.14 21.95 -15.04
C TYR A 195 7.17 21.01 -14.41
N HIS A 196 8.45 21.36 -14.43
CA HIS A 196 9.52 20.53 -13.86
C HIS A 196 9.42 20.40 -12.33
N ALA A 197 9.11 21.49 -11.64
CA ALA A 197 8.98 21.49 -10.18
C ALA A 197 7.81 20.62 -9.74
N ARG A 198 6.66 20.73 -10.43
CA ARG A 198 5.46 19.92 -10.14
C ARG A 198 5.65 18.45 -10.48
N TYR A 199 6.45 18.13 -11.49
CA TYR A 199 6.85 16.75 -11.76
C TYR A 199 7.72 16.16 -10.64
N GLY A 200 8.69 16.93 -10.12
CA GLY A 200 9.46 16.53 -8.94
C GLY A 200 8.56 16.29 -7.72
N CYS A 201 7.59 17.18 -7.48
CA CYS A 201 6.59 17.01 -6.42
C CYS A 201 5.75 15.74 -6.60
N LEU A 202 5.37 15.37 -7.82
CA LEU A 202 4.65 14.14 -8.11
C LEU A 202 5.45 12.89 -7.72
N ILE A 203 6.76 12.86 -8.00
CA ILE A 203 7.64 11.76 -7.60
C ILE A 203 7.70 11.65 -6.08
N VAL A 204 7.86 12.76 -5.38
CA VAL A 204 7.90 12.81 -3.90
C VAL A 204 6.56 12.39 -3.30
N ALA A 205 5.45 12.91 -3.84
CA ALA A 205 4.10 12.59 -3.42
C ALA A 205 3.79 11.09 -3.58
N ALA A 206 4.11 10.51 -4.75
CA ALA A 206 3.96 9.08 -5.00
C ALA A 206 4.83 8.25 -4.05
N SER A 207 6.11 8.61 -3.91
CA SER A 207 7.02 7.89 -3.03
C SER A 207 6.52 7.86 -1.59
N GLY A 208 6.06 8.99 -1.05
CA GLY A 208 5.49 9.05 0.30
C GLY A 208 4.19 8.26 0.45
N ALA A 209 3.24 8.44 -0.48
CA ALA A 209 1.91 7.85 -0.39
C ALA A 209 1.92 6.32 -0.53
N PHE A 210 2.69 5.76 -1.47
CA PHE A 210 2.74 4.31 -1.66
C PHE A 210 3.59 3.61 -0.58
N SER A 211 4.65 4.25 -0.10
CA SER A 211 5.62 3.61 0.80
C SER A 211 5.15 3.49 2.26
N CYS A 212 4.14 4.25 2.68
CA CYS A 212 3.62 4.15 4.06
C CYS A 212 2.59 3.02 4.25
N ILE A 213 2.04 2.45 3.17
CA ILE A 213 1.02 1.39 3.24
C ILE A 213 1.58 0.09 3.86
N PRO A 214 2.75 -0.45 3.44
CA PRO A 214 3.25 -1.70 3.99
C PRO A 214 3.55 -1.66 5.49
N PRO A 215 4.23 -0.63 6.04
CA PRO A 215 4.43 -0.54 7.49
C PRO A 215 3.12 -0.40 8.28
N LEU A 216 2.10 0.29 7.74
CA LEU A 216 0.77 0.37 8.38
C LEU A 216 0.10 -0.99 8.54
N LEU A 217 0.04 -1.78 7.47
CA LEU A 217 -0.55 -3.12 7.52
C LEU A 217 0.26 -4.06 8.42
N GLY A 218 1.58 -3.97 8.37
CA GLY A 218 2.46 -4.69 9.28
C GLY A 218 2.19 -4.32 10.74
N TRP A 219 2.02 -3.03 11.03
CA TRP A 219 1.78 -2.51 12.38
C TRP A 219 0.43 -2.97 12.95
N LEU A 220 -0.62 -2.96 12.14
CA LEU A 220 -1.93 -3.51 12.49
C LEU A 220 -1.81 -5.00 12.85
N SER A 221 -1.24 -5.80 11.96
CA SER A 221 -1.11 -7.25 12.13
C SER A 221 -0.30 -7.63 13.37
N SER A 222 0.83 -6.95 13.63
CA SER A 222 1.67 -7.22 14.81
C SER A 222 1.00 -6.90 16.15
N ASN A 223 -0.08 -6.14 16.11
CA ASN A 223 -0.79 -5.67 17.29
C ASN A 223 -2.04 -6.51 17.62
N MET A 224 -2.22 -7.62 16.91
CA MET A 224 -3.31 -8.58 17.10
C MET A 224 -2.83 -9.84 17.81
N HIS A 225 -3.66 -10.36 18.72
CA HIS A 225 -3.29 -11.46 19.62
C HIS A 225 -3.55 -12.85 19.04
N SER A 226 -4.56 -12.99 18.17
CA SER A 226 -4.90 -14.25 17.50
C SER A 226 -4.87 -14.09 15.98
N THR A 227 -4.55 -15.18 15.29
CA THR A 227 -4.54 -15.24 13.82
C THR A 227 -5.92 -14.95 13.23
N ALA A 228 -6.98 -15.51 13.84
CA ALA A 228 -8.36 -15.26 13.44
C ALA A 228 -8.77 -13.77 13.57
N ALA A 229 -8.42 -13.13 14.69
CA ALA A 229 -8.70 -11.70 14.88
C ALA A 229 -7.85 -10.83 13.96
N ALA A 230 -6.59 -11.21 13.71
CA ALA A 230 -5.73 -10.51 12.74
C ALA A 230 -6.32 -10.57 11.32
N GLY A 231 -6.84 -11.72 10.89
CA GLY A 231 -7.53 -11.86 9.62
C GLY A 231 -8.74 -10.93 9.51
N LEU A 232 -9.60 -10.92 10.53
CA LEU A 232 -10.77 -10.01 10.57
C LEU A 232 -10.35 -8.53 10.55
N ALA A 233 -9.36 -8.14 11.37
CA ALA A 233 -8.89 -6.77 11.46
C ALA A 233 -8.28 -6.28 10.14
N ILE A 234 -7.48 -7.12 9.47
CA ILE A 234 -6.89 -6.79 8.16
C ILE A 234 -8.00 -6.64 7.11
N ALA A 235 -8.97 -7.56 7.08
CA ALA A 235 -10.10 -7.50 6.15
C ALA A 235 -10.92 -6.22 6.34
N LEU A 236 -11.22 -5.85 7.59
CA LEU A 236 -11.92 -4.61 7.93
C LEU A 236 -11.11 -3.37 7.55
N ASN A 237 -9.80 -3.38 7.80
CA ASN A 237 -8.91 -2.28 7.45
C ASN A 237 -8.91 -2.01 5.94
N VAL A 238 -8.76 -3.05 5.13
CA VAL A 238 -8.81 -2.93 3.67
C VAL A 238 -10.20 -2.50 3.20
N SER A 239 -11.26 -3.03 3.81
CA SER A 239 -12.66 -2.64 3.50
C SER A 239 -12.92 -1.16 3.77
N TRP A 240 -12.42 -0.63 4.88
CA TRP A 240 -12.49 0.80 5.21
C TRP A 240 -11.60 1.69 4.34
N GLY A 241 -10.60 1.11 3.68
CA GLY A 241 -9.84 1.81 2.64
C GLY A 241 -10.67 2.11 1.39
N ALA A 242 -11.63 1.25 1.04
CA ALA A 242 -12.42 1.42 -0.20
C ALA A 242 -13.19 2.75 -0.28
N PRO A 243 -13.89 3.22 0.77
CA PRO A 243 -14.45 4.58 0.80
C PRO A 243 -13.42 5.69 0.55
N GLY A 244 -12.20 5.53 1.05
CA GLY A 244 -11.11 6.48 0.80
C GLY A 244 -10.67 6.47 -0.66
N GLN A 245 -10.66 5.29 -1.29
CA GLN A 245 -10.38 5.20 -2.73
C GLN A 245 -11.46 5.88 -3.57
N ILE A 246 -12.74 5.74 -3.19
CA ILE A 246 -13.86 6.44 -3.85
C ILE A 246 -13.60 7.95 -3.81
N LEU A 247 -13.26 8.52 -2.65
CA LEU A 247 -12.90 9.93 -2.53
C LEU A 247 -11.79 10.31 -3.53
N GLY A 248 -10.72 9.53 -3.60
CA GLY A 248 -9.58 9.81 -4.49
C GLY A 248 -9.93 9.82 -5.99
N VAL A 249 -10.99 9.13 -6.41
CA VAL A 249 -11.44 9.13 -7.81
C VAL A 249 -12.19 10.43 -8.17
N TRP A 250 -12.77 11.13 -7.21
CA TRP A 250 -13.60 12.32 -7.47
C TRP A 250 -12.89 13.66 -7.23
N ILE A 251 -11.68 13.66 -6.67
CA ILE A 251 -10.99 14.89 -6.23
C ILE A 251 -10.25 15.62 -7.35
N TYR A 252 -9.92 14.93 -8.46
CA TYR A 252 -9.28 15.53 -9.64
C TYR A 252 -10.33 15.86 -10.68
N LYS A 253 -10.74 17.13 -10.71
CA LYS A 253 -11.82 17.61 -11.59
C LYS A 253 -11.26 18.15 -12.90
N ALA A 254 -11.92 17.84 -14.02
CA ALA A 254 -11.45 18.21 -15.35
C ALA A 254 -11.43 19.73 -15.61
N ASP A 255 -12.36 20.48 -15.01
CA ASP A 255 -12.45 21.95 -15.07
C ASP A 255 -11.30 22.66 -14.36
N GLU A 256 -10.60 21.97 -13.46
CA GLU A 256 -9.44 22.50 -12.74
C GLU A 256 -8.10 22.30 -13.47
N LYS A 257 -8.10 21.67 -14.64
CA LYS A 257 -6.88 21.36 -15.41
C LYS A 257 -5.99 22.57 -15.61
N ALA A 258 -6.55 23.71 -16.02
CA ALA A 258 -5.81 24.96 -16.27
C ALA A 258 -5.16 25.55 -15.00
N LYS A 259 -5.71 25.23 -13.82
CA LYS A 259 -5.17 25.65 -12.52
C LYS A 259 -4.26 24.59 -11.91
N GLY A 260 -4.06 23.46 -12.57
CA GLY A 260 -3.25 22.37 -12.06
C GLY A 260 -3.92 21.55 -10.96
N TYR A 261 -5.25 21.38 -10.97
CA TYR A 261 -5.94 20.48 -10.02
C TYR A 261 -5.70 20.80 -8.52
N PRO A 262 -5.89 22.06 -8.07
CA PRO A 262 -5.67 22.43 -6.67
C PRO A 262 -6.54 21.63 -5.70
N THR A 263 -7.79 21.28 -6.04
CA THR A 263 -8.66 20.51 -5.13
C THR A 263 -8.06 19.14 -4.85
N GLY A 264 -7.61 18.43 -5.88
CA GLY A 264 -6.98 17.12 -5.73
C GLY A 264 -5.73 17.17 -4.84
N HIS A 265 -4.86 18.16 -5.07
CA HIS A 265 -3.64 18.31 -4.29
C HIS A 265 -3.91 18.69 -2.82
N TRP A 266 -4.82 19.62 -2.54
CA TRP A 266 -5.17 20.01 -1.16
C TRP A 266 -5.88 18.90 -0.38
N VAL A 267 -6.77 18.15 -1.03
CA VAL A 267 -7.43 17.01 -0.38
C VAL A 267 -6.43 15.93 -0.04
N ASN A 268 -5.55 15.57 -0.98
CA ASN A 268 -4.49 14.57 -0.73
C ASN A 268 -3.51 15.03 0.36
N PHE A 269 -3.15 16.32 0.38
CA PHE A 269 -2.36 16.91 1.46
C PHE A 269 -3.04 16.72 2.82
N GLY A 270 -4.31 17.14 2.95
CA GLY A 270 -5.06 17.02 4.20
C GLY A 270 -5.19 15.58 4.68
N MET A 271 -5.45 14.66 3.75
CA MET A 271 -5.55 13.22 4.06
C MET A 271 -4.22 12.64 4.55
N LEU A 272 -3.09 13.00 3.93
CA LEU A 272 -1.78 12.53 4.37
C LEU A 272 -1.32 13.17 5.70
N VAL A 273 -1.70 14.42 5.97
CA VAL A 273 -1.48 15.04 7.29
C VAL A 273 -2.30 14.31 8.35
N MET A 274 -3.57 13.98 8.07
CA MET A 274 -4.40 13.17 8.96
C MET A 274 -3.75 11.80 9.24
N VAL A 275 -3.19 11.14 8.21
CA VAL A 275 -2.43 9.89 8.37
C VAL A 275 -1.22 10.09 9.28
N ALA A 276 -0.42 11.15 9.06
CA ALA A 276 0.77 11.43 9.86
C ALA A 276 0.42 11.64 11.34
N LEU A 277 -0.57 12.50 11.61
CA LEU A 277 -1.05 12.80 12.96
C LEU A 277 -1.69 11.57 13.61
N GLY A 278 -2.45 10.79 12.85
CA GLY A 278 -3.05 9.53 13.32
C GLY A 278 -1.99 8.51 13.72
N CYS A 279 -0.95 8.34 12.91
CA CYS A 279 0.17 7.44 13.23
C CYS A 279 0.90 7.87 14.51
N ILE A 280 1.22 9.16 14.64
CA ILE A 280 1.89 9.71 15.82
C ILE A 280 1.01 9.58 17.07
N GLY A 281 -0.27 9.94 16.96
CA GLY A 281 -1.23 9.85 18.06
C GLY A 281 -1.44 8.42 18.54
N LEU A 282 -1.62 7.48 17.60
CA LEU A 282 -1.78 6.07 17.92
C LEU A 282 -0.49 5.48 18.51
N ARG A 283 0.68 5.90 18.04
CA ARG A 283 1.96 5.53 18.65
C ARG A 283 2.07 5.99 20.10
N PHE A 284 1.75 7.24 20.41
CA PHE A 284 1.77 7.74 21.79
C PHE A 284 0.74 7.03 22.67
N TYR A 285 -0.42 6.69 22.12
CA TYR A 285 -1.41 5.87 22.81
C TYR A 285 -0.84 4.51 23.19
N TYR A 286 -0.21 3.81 22.25
CA TYR A 286 0.45 2.52 22.52
C TYR A 286 1.58 2.62 23.53
N GLN A 287 2.45 3.62 23.40
CA GLN A 287 3.54 3.85 24.33
C GLN A 287 3.01 4.10 25.75
N SER A 288 1.93 4.86 25.88
CA SER A 288 1.29 5.13 27.18
C SER A 288 0.66 3.88 27.78
N ARG A 289 0.02 3.05 26.94
CA ARG A 289 -0.53 1.75 27.34
C ARG A 289 0.58 0.80 27.82
N ASN A 290 1.68 0.70 27.08
CA ASN A 290 2.82 -0.14 27.46
C ASN A 290 3.44 0.29 28.79
N LYS A 291 3.67 1.60 28.98
CA LYS A 291 4.16 2.13 30.28
C LYS A 291 3.20 1.82 31.43
N ARG A 292 1.89 1.86 31.20
CA ARG A 292 0.89 1.49 32.22
C ARG A 292 0.92 0.00 32.54
N MET A 293 1.07 -0.86 31.54
CA MET A 293 1.17 -2.32 31.73
C MET A 293 2.45 -2.70 32.49
N GLN A 294 3.60 -2.09 32.14
CA GLN A 294 4.85 -2.26 32.89
C GLN A 294 4.73 -1.87 34.37
N ARG A 295 3.92 -0.86 34.70
CA ARG A 295 3.68 -0.43 36.10
C ARG A 295 2.75 -1.36 36.88
N LEU A 296 1.81 -2.02 36.20
CA LEU A 296 0.83 -2.91 36.83
C LEU A 296 1.42 -4.31 37.12
N GLY A 297 2.59 -4.62 36.57
CA GLY A 297 3.22 -5.94 36.68
C GLY A 297 2.70 -6.93 35.64
N PRO A 298 3.25 -8.15 35.60
CA PRO A 298 2.80 -9.18 34.66
C PRO A 298 1.35 -9.59 34.92
N ASP A 299 0.60 -9.81 33.84
CA ASP A 299 -0.73 -10.39 33.89
C ASP A 299 -0.67 -11.81 34.48
N ALA A 300 -1.83 -12.43 34.77
CA ALA A 300 -1.95 -13.76 35.39
C ALA A 300 -1.18 -14.91 34.69
N THR A 301 -0.66 -14.68 33.49
CA THR A 301 0.14 -15.61 32.67
C THR A 301 1.66 -15.39 32.79
N GLY A 302 2.13 -14.42 33.59
CA GLY A 302 3.55 -14.16 33.82
C GLY A 302 4.30 -13.43 32.69
N MET A 303 3.60 -13.00 31.62
CA MET A 303 4.20 -12.29 30.48
C MET A 303 3.56 -10.91 30.28
N VAL A 304 4.36 -9.86 30.15
CA VAL A 304 3.91 -8.54 29.67
C VAL A 304 4.11 -8.50 28.15
N ARG A 305 3.05 -8.73 27.37
CA ARG A 305 3.12 -8.54 25.91
C ARG A 305 2.87 -7.07 25.58
N GLU A 306 3.94 -6.39 25.21
CA GLU A 306 3.89 -4.99 24.80
C GLU A 306 3.32 -4.84 23.39
N PHE A 307 2.55 -3.77 23.16
CA PHE A 307 2.16 -3.37 21.82
C PHE A 307 3.38 -2.91 21.04
N SER A 308 3.45 -3.20 19.74
CA SER A 308 4.44 -2.58 18.84
C SER A 308 4.03 -1.13 18.58
N TYR A 309 4.97 -0.17 18.64
CA TYR A 309 4.71 1.27 18.50
C TYR A 309 5.85 2.01 17.79
#